data_AF-A0A392RJP8-F1
#
_entry.id   AF-A0A392RJP8-F1
#
_cell.length_a   1.000
_cell.length_b   1.000
_cell.length_c   1.000
_cell.angle_alpha   90.00
_cell.angle_beta   90.00
_cell.angle_gamma   90.00
#
_symmetry.space_group_name_H-M   'P 1'
#
loop_
_entity.id
_entity.type
_entity.pdbx_description
1 polymer ?
#
loop_
_entity_poly.entity_id
_entity_poly.type
_entity_poly.pdbx_seq_one_letter_code
_entity_poly.pdbx_strand_id
1 'polypeptide(L)'
;MIDKMGDIWQPGKGMDIEEAHPGLFVFRFFHQLDVQHILKQGPWSFDNHTLVLNVLPDAVDPREVPLFNVPFWIQIHNLPSGFMSEKVGKNIG
;
A
#
# COMPACT_ATOMS: atom_id res chain seq x y z
N MET A 1 11.08 0.28 -13.75
CA MET A 1 10.06 0.34 -12.69
C MET A 1 9.66 -1.06 -12.24
N ILE A 2 9.30 -1.95 -13.18
CA ILE A 2 9.01 -3.38 -12.93
C ILE A 2 10.10 -4.06 -12.12
N ASP A 3 11.36 -4.03 -12.54
CA ASP A 3 12.45 -4.74 -11.85
C ASP A 3 12.58 -4.30 -10.38
N LYS A 4 12.57 -2.98 -10.13
CA LYS A 4 12.67 -2.44 -8.77
C LYS A 4 11.45 -2.77 -7.90
N MET A 5 10.24 -2.78 -8.45
CA MET A 5 9.04 -3.18 -7.70
C MET A 5 9.01 -4.69 -7.46
N GLY A 6 9.56 -5.48 -8.39
CA GLY A 6 9.80 -6.90 -8.23
C GLY A 6 10.71 -7.19 -7.03
N ASP A 7 11.75 -6.38 -6.82
CA ASP A 7 12.62 -6.51 -5.64
C ASP A 7 11.94 -6.11 -4.32
N ILE A 8 11.01 -5.13 -4.36
CA ILE A 8 10.30 -4.63 -3.17
C ILE A 8 9.19 -5.61 -2.74
N TRP A 9 8.34 -6.02 -3.69
CA TRP A 9 7.16 -6.83 -3.39
C TRP A 9 7.37 -8.34 -3.57
N GLN A 10 8.40 -8.75 -4.32
CA GLN A 10 8.81 -10.15 -4.53
C GLN A 10 7.62 -11.09 -4.81
N PRO A 11 6.76 -10.79 -5.81
CA PRO A 11 5.59 -11.60 -6.09
C PRO A 11 5.98 -13.01 -6.50
N GLY A 12 5.39 -14.02 -5.86
CA GLY A 12 5.79 -15.42 -6.06
C GLY A 12 5.50 -15.96 -7.46
N LYS A 13 4.55 -15.36 -8.19
CA LYS A 13 4.23 -15.71 -9.58
C LYS A 13 4.53 -14.62 -10.59
N GLY A 14 5.12 -13.50 -10.18
CA GLY A 14 5.39 -12.36 -11.06
C GLY A 14 4.23 -11.36 -11.16
N MET A 15 4.51 -10.26 -11.84
CA MET A 15 3.65 -9.09 -11.95
C MET A 15 3.98 -8.28 -13.22
N ASP A 16 2.96 -7.66 -13.81
CA ASP A 16 3.10 -6.60 -14.81
C ASP A 16 2.69 -5.23 -14.25
N ILE A 17 3.27 -4.16 -14.80
CA ILE A 17 2.95 -2.77 -14.43
C ILE A 17 2.62 -1.97 -15.68
N GLU A 18 1.55 -1.19 -15.61
CA GLU A 18 1.14 -0.24 -16.65
C GLU A 18 0.87 1.14 -16.02
N GLU A 19 1.33 2.22 -16.66
CA GLU A 19 0.94 3.58 -16.29
C GLU A 19 -0.33 3.96 -17.06
N ALA A 20 -1.48 3.95 -16.39
CA ALA A 20 -2.78 4.23 -17.01
C ALA A 20 -3.02 5.74 -17.22
N HIS A 21 -2.39 6.57 -16.39
CA HIS A 21 -2.38 8.03 -16.47
C HIS A 21 -1.12 8.54 -15.74
N PRO A 22 -0.60 9.75 -16.03
CA PRO A 22 0.55 10.28 -15.29
C PRO A 22 0.39 10.16 -13.77
N GLY A 23 1.27 9.36 -13.15
CA GLY A 23 1.24 9.11 -11.69
C GLY A 23 0.19 8.09 -11.21
N LEU A 24 -0.55 7.45 -12.11
CA LEU A 24 -1.53 6.39 -11.82
C LEU A 24 -1.10 5.08 -12.48
N PHE A 25 -0.83 4.08 -11.65
CA PHE A 25 -0.28 2.80 -12.09
C PHE A 25 -1.25 1.65 -11.80
N VAL A 26 -1.33 0.70 -12.74
CA VAL A 26 -2.05 -0.55 -12.59
C VAL A 26 -1.03 -1.68 -12.46
N PHE A 27 -1.11 -2.40 -11.36
CA PHE A 27 -0.28 -3.57 -11.06
C PHE A 27 -1.12 -4.83 -11.26
N ARG A 28 -0.71 -5.70 -12.19
CA ARG A 28 -1.38 -6.97 -12.47
C ARG A 28 -0.54 -8.11 -11.92
N PHE A 29 -1.08 -8.84 -10.96
CA PHE A 29 -0.40 -9.97 -10.34
C PHE A 29 -0.93 -11.28 -10.91
N PHE A 30 -0.04 -12.25 -11.11
CA PHE A 30 -0.44 -13.57 -11.62
C PHE A 30 -0.97 -14.50 -10.52
N HIS A 31 -1.02 -14.05 -9.28
CA HIS A 31 -1.57 -14.80 -8.15
C HIS A 31 -2.24 -13.90 -7.10
N GLN A 32 -3.42 -14.31 -6.63
CA GLN A 32 -4.21 -13.51 -5.68
C GLN A 32 -3.53 -13.37 -4.29
N LEU A 33 -2.76 -14.37 -3.86
CA LEU A 33 -2.02 -14.28 -2.58
C LEU A 33 -0.97 -13.16 -2.60
N ASP A 34 -0.36 -12.87 -3.75
CA ASP A 34 0.61 -11.78 -3.87
C ASP A 34 -0.11 -10.43 -3.64
N VAL A 35 -1.32 -10.26 -4.20
CA VAL A 35 -2.16 -9.07 -3.98
C VAL A 35 -2.50 -8.91 -2.50
N GLN A 36 -2.98 -9.97 -1.85
CA GLN A 36 -3.36 -9.91 -0.43
C GLN A 36 -2.16 -9.60 0.48
N HIS A 37 -1.00 -10.19 0.17
CA HIS A 37 0.24 -9.95 0.89
C HIS A 37 0.65 -8.48 0.83
N ILE A 38 0.69 -7.92 -0.37
CA ILE A 38 1.09 -6.54 -0.61
C ILE A 38 0.12 -5.56 0.06
N LEU A 39 -1.20 -5.78 -0.06
CA LEU A 39 -2.19 -4.92 0.59
C LEU A 39 -2.10 -4.97 2.12
N LYS A 40 -1.74 -6.13 2.70
CA LYS A 40 -1.63 -6.31 4.16
C LYS A 40 -0.32 -5.74 4.75
N GLN A 41 0.76 -5.74 3.98
CA GLN A 41 2.09 -5.34 4.47
C GLN A 41 2.45 -3.88 4.23
N GLY A 42 1.54 -3.08 3.66
CA GLY A 42 1.73 -1.64 3.50
C GLY A 42 1.95 -0.88 4.83
N PRO A 43 2.35 0.40 4.76
CA PRO A 43 2.49 1.22 3.55
C PRO A 43 3.72 0.87 2.72
N TRP A 44 3.61 1.10 1.41
CA TRP A 44 4.74 0.95 0.49
C TRP A 44 5.22 2.31 0.01
N SER A 45 6.52 2.42 -0.21
CA SER A 45 7.13 3.59 -0.83
C SER A 45 8.05 3.16 -1.96
N PHE A 46 8.06 3.93 -3.04
CA PHE A 46 8.92 3.73 -4.18
C PHE A 46 9.59 5.05 -4.54
N ASP A 47 10.92 5.06 -4.59
CA ASP A 47 11.69 6.26 -4.95
C ASP A 47 11.29 7.50 -4.13
N ASN A 48 11.15 7.33 -2.81
CA ASN A 48 10.66 8.34 -1.86
C ASN A 48 9.22 8.84 -2.07
N HIS A 49 8.43 8.16 -2.90
CA HIS A 49 7.00 8.44 -3.06
C HIS A 49 6.17 7.36 -2.37
N THR A 50 5.25 7.76 -1.49
CA THR A 50 4.30 6.84 -0.86
C THR A 50 3.28 6.36 -1.88
N LEU A 51 3.06 5.05 -1.94
CA LEU A 51 2.04 4.46 -2.79
C LEU A 51 0.70 4.44 -2.06
N VAL A 52 -0.32 5.02 -2.69
CA VAL A 52 -1.71 4.82 -2.29
C VAL A 52 -2.26 3.69 -3.16
N LEU A 53 -2.66 2.59 -2.53
CA LEU A 53 -3.07 1.37 -3.23
C LEU A 53 -4.53 1.07 -2.96
N ASN A 54 -5.22 0.60 -4.00
CA ASN A 54 -6.57 0.05 -3.89
C ASN A 54 -6.74 -1.07 -4.92
N VAL A 55 -7.70 -1.97 -4.68
CA VAL A 55 -8.02 -3.05 -5.62
C VAL A 55 -8.81 -2.44 -6.78
N LEU A 56 -8.34 -2.65 -8.00
CA LEU A 56 -9.06 -2.29 -9.22
C LEU A 56 -10.12 -3.38 -9.52
N PRO A 57 -11.43 -3.08 -9.47
CA PRO A 57 -12.45 -4.03 -9.88
C PRO A 57 -12.46 -4.23 -11.40
N ASP A 58 -12.97 -5.38 -11.84
CA ASP A 58 -13.10 -5.68 -13.26
C ASP A 58 -13.98 -4.64 -13.98
N ALA A 59 -13.55 -4.24 -15.17
CA ALA A 59 -14.25 -3.29 -16.05
C ALA A 59 -14.49 -1.88 -15.46
N VAL A 60 -13.78 -1.50 -14.40
CA VAL A 60 -13.76 -0.13 -13.86
C VAL A 60 -12.59 0.65 -14.45
N ASP A 61 -12.79 1.93 -14.79
CA ASP A 61 -11.70 2.82 -15.17
C ASP A 61 -10.77 3.05 -13.96
N PRO A 62 -9.46 2.81 -14.07
CA PRO A 62 -8.51 3.07 -12.98
C PRO A 62 -8.62 4.48 -12.38
N ARG A 63 -9.03 5.47 -13.17
CA ARG A 63 -9.18 6.87 -12.74
C ARG A 63 -10.39 7.09 -11.83
N GLU A 64 -11.34 6.16 -11.80
CA GLU A 64 -12.53 6.21 -10.96
C GLU A 64 -12.33 5.49 -9.62
N VAL A 65 -11.23 4.74 -9.45
CA VAL A 65 -10.92 4.06 -8.20
C VAL A 65 -10.39 5.06 -7.17
N PRO A 66 -11.02 5.21 -5.99
CA PRO A 66 -10.59 6.19 -5.02
C PRO A 66 -9.26 5.80 -4.37
N LEU A 67 -8.28 6.69 -4.48
CA LEU A 67 -6.95 6.58 -3.88
C LEU A 67 -6.73 7.73 -2.88
N PHE A 68 -7.46 7.69 -1.75
CA PHE A 68 -7.44 8.77 -0.75
C PHE A 68 -6.67 8.45 0.53
N ASN A 69 -6.50 7.17 0.85
CA ASN A 69 -6.02 6.74 2.16
C ASN A 69 -4.89 5.73 2.02
N VAL A 70 -3.90 5.87 2.90
CA VAL A 70 -2.80 4.90 3.05
C VAL A 70 -2.65 4.58 4.54
N PRO A 71 -2.61 3.30 4.95
CA PRO A 71 -2.32 2.96 6.34
C PRO A 71 -0.85 3.25 6.64
N PHE A 72 -0.55 3.92 7.74
CA PHE A 72 0.84 4.19 8.16
C PHE A 72 1.04 3.88 9.63
N TRP A 73 2.27 3.47 9.97
CA TRP A 73 2.69 3.24 11.34
C TRP A 73 3.22 4.54 11.93
N ILE A 74 2.65 4.97 13.05
CA ILE A 74 3.14 6.13 13.81
C ILE A 74 3.90 5.60 15.03
N GLN A 75 5.15 6.01 15.18
CA GLN A 75 5.90 5.78 16.40
C GLN A 75 5.86 7.04 17.28
N ILE A 76 5.33 6.89 18.49
CA ILE A 76 5.28 7.98 19.47
C ILE A 76 6.48 7.85 20.42
N HIS A 77 7.37 8.83 20.39
CA HIS A 77 8.52 8.89 21.29
C HIS A 77 8.17 9.59 22.60
N ASN A 78 8.82 9.18 23.68
CA ASN A 78 8.66 9.77 25.03
C ASN A 78 7.21 9.77 25.56
N LEU A 79 6.38 8.83 25.12
CA LEU A 79 5.03 8.65 25.67
C LEU A 79 5.13 8.27 27.16
N PRO A 80 4.58 9.04 28.11
CA PRO A 80 4.66 8.68 29.52
C PRO A 80 3.92 7.36 29.78
N SER A 81 4.39 6.55 30.72
CA SER A 81 3.86 5.19 30.97
C SER A 81 2.36 5.17 31.28
N GLY A 82 1.83 6.20 31.95
CA GLY A 82 0.39 6.35 32.22
C GLY A 82 -0.48 6.49 30.97
N PHE A 83 0.11 6.80 29.82
CA PHE A 83 -0.56 6.92 28.52
C PHE A 83 -0.34 5.70 27.61
N MET A 84 0.43 4.70 28.04
CA MET A 84 0.66 3.46 27.29
C MET A 84 -0.47 2.45 27.51
N SER A 85 -1.68 2.78 27.09
CA SER A 85 -2.84 1.87 27.15
C SER A 85 -3.56 1.80 25.82
N GLU A 86 -4.21 0.67 25.54
CA GLU A 86 -5.01 0.49 24.31
C GLU A 86 -6.09 1.58 24.17
N LYS A 87 -6.71 1.96 25.29
CA LYS A 87 -7.71 3.05 25.33
C LYS A 87 -7.12 4.37 24.86
N VAL A 88 -5.93 4.73 25.34
CA VAL A 88 -5.25 5.98 24.94
C VAL A 88 -4.80 5.88 23.47
N GLY A 89 -4.28 4.73 23.04
CA GLY A 89 -3.93 4.50 21.63
C GLY A 89 -5.10 4.75 20.68
N LYS A 90 -6.27 4.14 20.96
CA LYS A 90 -7.50 4.34 20.18
C LYS A 90 -7.98 5.79 20.13
N ASN A 91 -7.67 6.61 21.13
CA ASN A 91 -8.02 8.03 21.14
C ASN A 91 -7.05 8.89 20.31
N ILE A 92 -5.81 8.44 20.14
CA ILE A 92 -4.80 9.13 19.33
C ILE A 92 -5.03 8.83 17.84
N GLY A 93 -5.42 7.59 17.53
CA GLY A 93 -5.61 7.09 16.17
C GLY A 93 -4.99 5.72 16.00
#